data_AF-A0A409XDQ6-F1
#
_entry.id   AF-A0A409XDQ6-F1
#
_cell.length_a   1.000
_cell.length_b   1.000
_cell.length_c   1.000
_cell.angle_alpha   90.00
_cell.angle_beta   90.00
_cell.angle_gamma   90.00
#
_symmetry.space_group_name_H-M   'P 1'
#
loop_
_entity.id
_entity.type
_entity.pdbx_description
1 polymer ?
#
loop_
_entity_poly.entity_id
_entity_poly.type
_entity_poly.pdbx_seq_one_letter_code
_entity_poly.pdbx_strand_id
1 'polypeptide(L)'
;MATLQNKKIVIVGGSAGIGFAVALAALQCQANRAIDRLKAHKLPGKIQGHVLDAKDLAAVQIFSGKFGTVDHIVWTSGDVPSAPGSGLPYSNIQTVEEGQAGFLVRFWGPFVLAKHAEFEPGGSLTLTSAPIRVNVISPGACNHQAFDKPFGGQKENMLEMFQERTLLKRTGDPRERFRYEEIQ
;
A
#
# COMPACT_ATOMS: atom_id res chain seq x y z
N MET A 1 8.35 -12.04 -17.54
CA MET A 1 7.65 -10.96 -16.83
C MET A 1 6.65 -11.58 -15.86
N ALA A 2 6.56 -11.10 -14.63
CA ALA A 2 5.45 -11.45 -13.74
C ALA A 2 4.18 -10.72 -14.19
N THR A 3 3.02 -11.36 -14.11
CA THR A 3 1.73 -10.78 -14.49
C THR A 3 0.81 -10.65 -13.27
N LEU A 4 -0.12 -9.71 -13.30
CA LEU A 4 -1.16 -9.55 -12.26
C LEU A 4 -2.37 -10.48 -12.53
N GLN A 5 -2.20 -11.52 -13.34
CA GLN A 5 -3.32 -12.37 -13.76
C GLN A 5 -3.76 -13.29 -12.63
N ASN A 6 -5.08 -13.36 -12.42
CA ASN A 6 -5.72 -14.06 -11.30
C ASN A 6 -5.32 -13.51 -9.90
N LYS A 7 -4.74 -12.31 -9.83
CA LYS A 7 -4.36 -11.66 -8.56
C LYS A 7 -5.50 -10.80 -8.02
N LYS A 8 -5.69 -10.84 -6.71
CA LYS A 8 -6.63 -9.99 -5.99
C LYS A 8 -5.96 -8.69 -5.58
N ILE A 9 -6.50 -7.58 -6.06
CA ILE A 9 -5.92 -6.25 -5.87
C ILE A 9 -6.98 -5.33 -5.28
N VAL A 10 -6.68 -4.74 -4.11
CA VAL A 10 -7.55 -3.79 -3.41
C VAL A 10 -7.00 -2.39 -3.62
N ILE A 11 -7.81 -1.49 -4.20
CA ILE A 11 -7.37 -0.13 -4.58
C ILE A 11 -8.18 0.91 -3.82
N VAL A 12 -7.55 1.58 -2.86
CA VAL A 12 -8.16 2.67 -2.11
C VAL A 12 -7.87 3.98 -2.85
N GLY A 13 -8.92 4.68 -3.29
CA GLY A 13 -8.83 5.81 -4.22
C GLY A 13 -9.03 5.45 -5.69
N GLY A 14 -9.46 4.22 -6.01
CA GLY A 14 -9.61 3.70 -7.38
C GLY A 14 -10.63 4.38 -8.31
N SER A 15 -11.33 5.43 -7.86
CA SER A 15 -12.42 6.06 -8.64
C SER A 15 -11.96 7.11 -9.66
N ALA A 16 -10.75 7.65 -9.53
CA ALA A 16 -10.19 8.68 -10.42
C ALA A 16 -8.65 8.64 -10.43
N GLY A 17 -8.04 9.43 -11.33
CA GLY A 17 -6.59 9.70 -11.34
C GLY A 17 -5.71 8.44 -11.36
N ILE A 18 -4.66 8.44 -10.55
CA ILE A 18 -3.70 7.32 -10.45
C ILE A 18 -4.42 6.04 -10.01
N GLY A 19 -5.33 6.11 -9.04
CA GLY A 19 -6.11 4.97 -8.59
C GLY A 19 -6.93 4.33 -9.71
N PHE A 20 -7.55 5.13 -10.57
CA PHE A 20 -8.28 4.63 -11.75
C PHE A 20 -7.35 4.05 -12.83
N ALA A 21 -6.16 4.63 -13.03
CA ALA A 21 -5.18 4.11 -13.99
C ALA A 21 -4.55 2.79 -13.51
N VAL A 22 -4.21 2.70 -12.22
CA VAL A 22 -3.80 1.44 -11.59
C VAL A 22 -4.94 0.44 -11.63
N ALA A 23 -6.17 0.87 -11.36
CA ALA A 23 -7.36 0.04 -11.53
C ALA A 23 -7.38 -0.53 -12.95
N LEU A 24 -7.41 0.30 -14.00
CA LEU A 24 -7.42 -0.13 -15.40
C LEU A 24 -6.27 -1.11 -15.76
N ALA A 25 -5.05 -0.86 -15.28
CA ALA A 25 -3.89 -1.73 -15.52
C ALA A 25 -3.94 -3.06 -14.73
N ALA A 26 -4.55 -3.04 -13.55
CA ALA A 26 -4.83 -4.21 -12.71
C ALA A 26 -6.16 -4.90 -13.04
N LEU A 27 -7.00 -4.34 -13.95
CA LEU A 27 -8.39 -4.75 -14.10
C LEU A 27 -8.65 -5.73 -15.24
N GLN A 28 -9.14 -6.95 -14.96
CA GLN A 28 -9.22 -7.77 -13.72
C GLN A 28 -10.02 -7.26 -12.47
N CYS A 29 -9.44 -6.54 -11.47
CA CYS A 29 -10.13 -6.15 -10.21
C CYS A 29 -9.82 -4.72 -9.61
N GLN A 30 -10.69 -3.87 -8.98
CA GLN A 30 -12.17 -3.59 -8.93
C GLN A 30 -12.48 -2.15 -8.30
N ALA A 31 -13.64 -1.46 -8.53
CA ALA A 31 -14.10 -0.24 -7.73
C ALA A 31 -15.56 0.33 -7.91
N ASN A 32 -16.38 0.55 -6.84
CA ASN A 32 -17.85 0.85 -6.92
C ASN A 32 -18.32 2.21 -7.50
N ARG A 33 -17.58 3.32 -7.34
CA ARG A 33 -17.99 4.63 -7.92
C ARG A 33 -17.42 4.91 -9.31
N ALA A 34 -16.58 4.01 -9.82
CA ALA A 34 -16.05 4.06 -11.18
C ALA A 34 -16.45 2.83 -12.03
N ILE A 35 -17.36 1.98 -11.53
CA ILE A 35 -17.78 0.74 -12.21
C ILE A 35 -18.19 1.02 -13.65
N ASP A 36 -19.02 2.02 -13.91
CA ASP A 36 -19.59 2.19 -15.24
C ASP A 36 -18.54 2.71 -16.24
N ARG A 37 -17.59 3.54 -15.76
CA ARG A 37 -16.42 3.99 -16.54
C ARG A 37 -15.44 2.84 -16.81
N LEU A 38 -15.25 1.92 -15.85
CA LEU A 38 -14.41 0.72 -16.02
C LEU A 38 -15.07 -0.32 -16.93
N LYS A 39 -16.36 -0.64 -16.73
CA LYS A 39 -17.16 -1.57 -17.54
C LYS A 39 -17.17 -1.19 -19.02
N ALA A 40 -17.19 0.12 -19.33
CA ALA A 40 -17.13 0.61 -20.71
C ALA A 40 -15.90 0.10 -21.50
N HIS A 41 -14.80 -0.25 -20.82
CA HIS A 41 -13.58 -0.75 -21.44
C HIS A 41 -13.61 -2.26 -21.77
N LYS A 42 -14.67 -2.99 -21.38
CA LYS A 42 -14.88 -4.43 -21.69
C LYS A 42 -13.72 -5.37 -21.33
N LEU A 43 -12.90 -5.00 -20.34
CA LEU A 43 -11.73 -5.80 -19.95
C LEU A 43 -12.14 -7.10 -19.23
N PRO A 44 -11.41 -8.22 -19.44
CA PRO A 44 -11.67 -9.47 -18.72
C PRO A 44 -11.38 -9.29 -17.22
N GLY A 45 -12.31 -9.74 -16.37
CA GLY A 45 -12.24 -9.50 -14.93
C GLY A 45 -13.59 -9.60 -14.22
N LYS A 46 -13.61 -9.41 -12.90
CA LYS A 46 -14.84 -9.26 -12.09
C LYS A 46 -14.80 -7.89 -11.42
N ILE A 47 -15.93 -7.18 -11.30
CA ILE A 47 -15.96 -5.85 -10.66
C ILE A 47 -16.99 -5.73 -9.52
N GLN A 48 -16.50 -5.28 -8.37
CA GLN A 48 -17.19 -4.85 -7.15
C GLN A 48 -16.47 -3.59 -6.63
N GLY A 49 -17.04 -2.86 -5.70
CA GLY A 49 -16.23 -2.14 -4.74
C GLY A 49 -17.06 -1.60 -3.60
N HIS A 50 -16.52 -0.62 -2.89
CA HIS A 50 -17.15 -0.04 -1.73
C HIS A 50 -16.97 1.47 -1.71
N VAL A 51 -17.89 2.17 -1.05
CA VAL A 51 -17.64 3.53 -0.59
C VAL A 51 -16.94 3.40 0.77
N LEU A 52 -15.84 4.14 0.93
CA LEU A 52 -15.03 4.17 2.13
C LEU A 52 -14.59 5.62 2.35
N ASP A 53 -14.86 6.17 3.53
CA ASP A 53 -14.15 7.36 3.99
C ASP A 53 -12.78 6.93 4.51
N ALA A 54 -11.72 7.49 3.93
CA ALA A 54 -10.34 7.18 4.31
C ALA A 54 -9.87 7.96 5.55
N LYS A 55 -10.68 8.88 6.07
CA LYS A 55 -10.45 9.58 7.35
C LYS A 55 -10.98 8.82 8.56
N ASP A 56 -12.02 8.01 8.36
CA ASP A 56 -12.58 7.14 9.39
C ASP A 56 -11.77 5.84 9.49
N LEU A 57 -10.80 5.83 10.43
CA LEU A 57 -9.94 4.67 10.66
C LEU A 57 -10.72 3.43 11.14
N ALA A 58 -11.87 3.59 11.79
CA ALA A 58 -12.73 2.47 12.17
C ALA A 58 -13.44 1.87 10.93
N ALA A 59 -13.92 2.71 10.02
CA ALA A 59 -14.43 2.25 8.72
C ALA A 59 -13.34 1.58 7.86
N VAL A 60 -12.10 2.07 7.91
CA VAL A 60 -10.94 1.43 7.23
C VAL A 60 -10.64 0.05 7.83
N GLN A 61 -10.67 -0.11 9.15
CA GLN A 61 -10.55 -1.42 9.81
C GLN A 61 -11.71 -2.35 9.43
N ILE A 62 -12.96 -1.88 9.47
CA ILE A 62 -14.14 -2.68 9.07
C ILE A 62 -14.07 -3.05 7.58
N PHE A 63 -13.45 -2.22 6.75
CA PHE A 63 -13.26 -2.50 5.33
C PHE A 63 -12.25 -3.62 5.06
N SER A 64 -11.21 -3.78 5.89
CA SER A 64 -10.20 -4.83 5.70
C SER A 64 -10.81 -6.24 5.71
N GLY A 65 -11.78 -6.47 6.60
CA GLY A 65 -12.50 -7.75 6.70
C GLY A 65 -13.46 -8.04 5.54
N LYS A 66 -13.70 -7.10 4.62
CA LYS A 66 -14.67 -7.30 3.51
C LYS A 66 -14.09 -8.00 2.30
N PHE A 67 -12.77 -8.06 2.17
CA PHE A 67 -12.09 -8.65 1.02
C PHE A 67 -11.27 -9.90 1.34
N GLY A 68 -11.20 -10.36 2.60
CA GLY A 68 -10.41 -11.55 2.97
C GLY A 68 -8.95 -11.46 2.54
N THR A 69 -8.34 -12.59 2.19
CA THR A 69 -6.94 -12.63 1.73
C THR A 69 -6.74 -11.92 0.38
N VAL A 70 -5.66 -11.14 0.24
CA VAL A 70 -5.34 -10.29 -0.92
C VAL A 70 -3.87 -10.43 -1.35
N ASP A 71 -3.59 -10.30 -2.65
CA ASP A 71 -2.20 -10.24 -3.13
C ASP A 71 -1.61 -8.84 -2.97
N HIS A 72 -2.32 -7.80 -3.43
CA HIS A 72 -1.80 -6.44 -3.43
C HIS A 72 -2.83 -5.42 -2.92
N ILE A 73 -2.37 -4.50 -2.06
CA ILE A 73 -3.12 -3.29 -1.69
C ILE A 73 -2.42 -2.09 -2.33
N VAL A 74 -3.18 -1.25 -3.02
CA VAL A 74 -2.70 0.02 -3.56
C VAL A 74 -3.47 1.17 -2.92
N TRP A 75 -2.77 1.99 -2.15
CA TRP A 75 -3.35 3.17 -1.52
C TRP A 75 -2.98 4.44 -2.29
N THR A 76 -3.99 4.97 -2.99
CA THR A 76 -3.92 6.22 -3.77
C THR A 76 -4.76 7.35 -3.18
N SER A 77 -5.55 7.07 -2.13
CA SER A 77 -6.30 8.11 -1.42
C SER A 77 -5.38 9.08 -0.70
N GLY A 78 -5.71 10.36 -0.83
CA GLY A 78 -5.05 11.46 -0.14
C GLY A 78 -5.94 12.69 -0.17
N ASP A 79 -5.88 13.48 0.90
CA ASP A 79 -6.55 14.76 1.06
C ASP A 79 -5.52 15.89 1.08
N VAL A 80 -5.68 16.95 0.30
CA VAL A 80 -4.82 18.13 0.50
C VAL A 80 -5.34 18.83 1.77
N PRO A 81 -4.54 19.04 2.82
CA PRO A 81 -4.95 19.94 3.90
C PRO A 81 -5.24 21.30 3.28
N SER A 82 -6.40 21.87 3.59
CA SER A 82 -6.84 23.14 3.02
C SER A 82 -5.94 24.28 3.49
N ALA A 83 -4.86 24.55 2.77
CA ALA A 83 -4.07 25.76 2.91
C ALA A 83 -4.65 26.84 1.97
N PRO A 84 -5.19 27.95 2.49
CA PRO A 84 -5.42 29.12 1.67
C PRO A 84 -4.08 29.66 1.15
N GLY A 85 -3.95 29.75 -0.17
CA GLY A 85 -2.80 30.39 -0.84
C GLY A 85 -1.70 29.43 -1.34
N SER A 86 -0.78 30.00 -2.12
CA SER A 86 0.36 29.31 -2.75
C SER A 86 1.53 29.00 -1.80
N GLY A 87 1.22 28.70 -0.54
CA GLY A 87 2.20 28.35 0.48
C GLY A 87 2.77 26.95 0.28
N LEU A 88 3.91 26.67 0.92
CA LEU A 88 4.39 25.30 1.08
C LEU A 88 3.31 24.47 1.81
N PRO A 89 3.12 23.18 1.47
CA PRO A 89 2.21 22.33 2.22
C PRO A 89 2.57 22.39 3.72
N TYR A 90 1.54 22.43 4.56
CA TYR A 90 1.63 22.55 6.02
C TYR A 90 2.00 23.94 6.58
N SER A 91 2.22 24.98 5.76
CA SER A 91 2.59 26.33 6.24
C SER A 91 1.58 27.00 7.17
N ASN A 92 0.32 26.56 7.13
CA ASN A 92 -0.80 27.20 7.83
C ASN A 92 -1.28 26.39 9.05
N ILE A 93 -0.61 25.28 9.40
CA ILE A 93 -0.94 24.50 10.61
C ILE A 93 -0.58 25.30 11.86
N GLN A 94 -1.54 25.45 12.77
CA GLN A 94 -1.40 26.18 14.03
C GLN A 94 -1.14 25.24 15.21
N THR A 95 -1.63 23.99 15.16
CA THR A 95 -1.50 23.04 16.28
C THR A 95 -0.90 21.68 15.87
N VAL A 96 -0.39 20.94 16.86
CA VAL A 96 0.15 19.58 16.64
C VAL A 96 -0.94 18.63 16.14
N GLU A 97 -2.17 18.78 16.64
CA GLU A 97 -3.34 17.98 16.29
C GLU A 97 -3.76 18.21 14.84
N GLU A 98 -3.76 19.47 14.36
CA GLU A 98 -3.97 19.79 12.95
C GLU A 98 -2.89 19.17 12.05
N GLY A 99 -1.63 19.21 12.49
CA GLY A 99 -0.52 18.54 11.82
C GLY A 99 -0.71 17.03 11.74
N GLN A 100 -1.06 16.38 12.85
CA GLN A 100 -1.34 14.95 12.92
C GLN A 100 -2.57 14.55 12.07
N ALA A 101 -3.61 15.39 12.02
CA ALA A 101 -4.80 15.15 11.20
C ALA A 101 -4.46 15.05 9.70
N GLY A 102 -3.47 15.80 9.22
CA GLY A 102 -2.96 15.71 7.84
C GLY A 102 -2.35 14.34 7.47
N PHE A 103 -2.00 13.52 8.46
CA PHE A 103 -1.47 12.16 8.25
C PHE A 103 -2.54 11.05 8.33
N LEU A 104 -3.79 11.38 8.66
CA LEU A 104 -4.87 10.39 8.77
C LEU A 104 -5.05 9.59 7.48
N VAL A 105 -5.21 10.24 6.32
CA VAL A 105 -5.47 9.55 5.07
C VAL A 105 -4.22 8.90 4.46
N ARG A 106 -3.05 9.56 4.52
CA ARG A 106 -1.85 9.09 3.80
C ARG A 106 -0.94 8.17 4.58
N PHE A 107 -1.01 8.17 5.91
CA PHE A 107 -0.16 7.35 6.76
C PHE A 107 -1.00 6.39 7.61
N TRP A 108 -1.92 6.92 8.43
CA TRP A 108 -2.70 6.07 9.33
C TRP A 108 -3.70 5.16 8.61
N GLY A 109 -4.38 5.67 7.58
CA GLY A 109 -5.28 4.89 6.72
C GLY A 109 -4.63 3.62 6.15
N PRO A 110 -3.55 3.70 5.35
CA PRO A 110 -2.89 2.52 4.82
C PRO A 110 -2.25 1.64 5.91
N PHE A 111 -1.74 2.24 6.99
CA PHE A 111 -1.21 1.48 8.14
C PHE A 111 -2.29 0.63 8.81
N VAL A 112 -3.45 1.22 9.13
CA VAL A 112 -4.59 0.51 9.73
C VAL A 112 -5.12 -0.55 8.77
N LEU A 113 -5.28 -0.23 7.48
CA LEU A 113 -5.72 -1.21 6.49
C LEU A 113 -4.77 -2.41 6.43
N ALA A 114 -3.47 -2.17 6.31
CA ALA A 114 -2.47 -3.25 6.20
C ALA A 114 -2.31 -4.06 7.48
N LYS A 115 -2.43 -3.42 8.66
CA LYS A 115 -2.43 -4.11 9.96
C LYS A 115 -3.57 -5.12 10.10
N HIS A 116 -4.71 -4.86 9.46
CA HIS A 116 -5.92 -5.66 9.57
C HIS A 116 -6.26 -6.43 8.28
N ALA A 117 -5.36 -6.46 7.28
CA ALA A 117 -5.52 -7.20 6.04
C ALA A 117 -4.68 -8.49 6.04
N GLU A 118 -5.23 -9.55 5.45
CA GLU A 118 -4.52 -10.80 5.23
C GLU A 118 -3.85 -10.77 3.86
N PHE A 119 -2.52 -10.92 3.80
CA PHE A 119 -1.78 -10.94 2.54
C PHE A 119 -1.39 -12.36 2.15
N GLU A 120 -1.51 -12.68 0.86
CA GLU A 120 -0.88 -13.86 0.26
C GLU A 120 0.66 -13.81 0.40
N PRO A 121 1.36 -14.95 0.40
CA PRO A 121 2.82 -14.98 0.39
C PRO A 121 3.41 -14.20 -0.81
N GLY A 122 4.27 -13.22 -0.52
CA GLY A 122 4.81 -12.30 -1.52
C GLY A 122 3.90 -11.12 -1.89
N GLY A 123 2.78 -10.94 -1.16
CA GLY A 123 1.90 -9.80 -1.32
C GLY A 123 2.53 -8.46 -0.93
N SER A 124 1.92 -7.35 -1.36
CA SER A 124 2.49 -6.01 -1.17
C SER A 124 1.49 -4.91 -0.86
N LEU A 125 1.97 -3.91 -0.11
CA LEU A 125 1.31 -2.63 0.10
C LEU A 125 2.06 -1.55 -0.71
N THR A 126 1.40 -0.99 -1.72
CA THR A 126 1.91 0.12 -2.53
C THR A 126 1.22 1.40 -2.10
N LEU A 127 1.99 2.42 -1.72
CA LEU A 127 1.49 3.76 -1.41
C LEU A 127 1.81 4.72 -2.55
N THR A 128 0.99 5.76 -2.75
CA THR A 128 1.37 6.91 -3.57
C THR A 128 1.27 8.20 -2.77
N SER A 129 2.40 8.83 -2.48
CA SER A 129 2.43 10.25 -2.10
C SER A 129 2.33 11.15 -3.33
N ALA A 130 1.79 12.34 -3.12
CA ALA A 130 1.80 13.46 -4.05
C ALA A 130 2.25 14.72 -3.26
N PRO A 131 2.93 15.70 -3.87
CA PRO A 131 3.27 15.80 -5.29
C PRO A 131 4.45 14.89 -5.74
N ILE A 132 5.24 14.36 -4.81
CA ILE A 132 6.38 13.48 -5.10
C ILE A 132 5.96 12.02 -4.90
N ARG A 133 6.13 11.15 -5.92
CA ARG A 133 5.82 9.71 -5.79
C ARG A 133 6.89 8.99 -4.98
N VAL A 134 6.51 8.48 -3.81
CA VAL A 134 7.27 7.49 -3.04
C VAL A 134 6.57 6.15 -3.17
N ASN A 135 7.26 5.16 -3.77
CA ASN A 135 6.84 3.77 -3.72
C ASN A 135 7.44 3.12 -2.46
N VAL A 136 6.61 2.53 -1.61
CA VAL A 136 7.09 1.73 -0.48
C VAL A 136 7.17 0.26 -0.91
N ILE A 137 8.38 -0.31 -0.86
CA ILE A 137 8.58 -1.76 -0.98
C ILE A 137 8.75 -2.30 0.45
N SER A 138 7.90 -3.23 0.86
CA SER A 138 8.18 -4.05 2.05
C SER A 138 9.27 -5.07 1.69
N PRO A 139 10.45 -5.07 2.35
CA PRO A 139 11.56 -5.96 1.98
C PRO A 139 11.33 -7.43 2.32
N GLY A 140 10.33 -7.75 3.15
CA GLY A 140 10.38 -8.96 3.96
C GLY A 140 11.48 -8.86 5.01
N ALA A 141 11.94 -10.00 5.53
CA ALA A 141 13.03 -10.04 6.50
C ALA A 141 14.39 -9.77 5.83
N CYS A 142 15.02 -8.65 6.20
CA CYS A 142 16.40 -8.33 5.83
C CYS A 142 17.33 -8.50 7.03
N ASN A 143 18.53 -9.05 6.82
CA ASN A 143 19.55 -9.11 7.86
C ASN A 143 20.14 -7.70 8.11
N HIS A 144 19.62 -7.00 9.11
CA HIS A 144 19.98 -5.63 9.45
C HIS A 144 20.08 -5.45 10.97
N GLN A 145 20.94 -4.53 11.42
CA GLN A 145 21.20 -4.21 12.82
C GLN A 145 19.93 -3.81 13.61
N ALA A 146 18.87 -3.36 12.93
CA ALA A 146 17.58 -3.11 13.56
C ALA A 146 16.95 -4.36 14.22
N PHE A 147 17.36 -5.57 13.84
CA PHE A 147 16.93 -6.83 14.48
C PHE A 147 17.70 -7.13 15.78
N ASP A 148 18.85 -6.50 16.03
CA ASP A 148 19.74 -6.84 17.15
C ASP A 148 19.11 -6.51 18.51
N LYS A 149 18.40 -5.37 18.60
CA LYS A 149 17.74 -4.91 19.83
C LYS A 149 16.45 -5.69 20.19
N PRO A 150 15.49 -5.92 19.27
CA PRO A 150 14.25 -6.63 19.62
C PRO A 150 14.39 -8.16 19.72
N PHE A 151 15.41 -8.78 19.12
CA PHE A 151 15.55 -10.26 19.10
C PHE A 151 16.81 -10.80 19.80
N GLY A 152 17.79 -9.96 20.13
CA GLY A 152 18.97 -10.36 20.91
C GLY A 152 19.66 -11.62 20.38
N GLY A 153 20.00 -12.55 21.27
CA GLY A 153 20.61 -13.84 20.92
C GLY A 153 19.68 -14.88 20.28
N GLN A 154 18.47 -14.51 19.84
CA GLN A 154 17.56 -15.36 19.04
C GLN A 154 17.46 -14.90 17.58
N LYS A 155 18.31 -13.94 17.18
CA LYS A 155 18.31 -13.35 15.84
C LYS A 155 18.52 -14.40 14.74
N GLU A 156 19.49 -15.30 14.88
CA GLU A 156 19.78 -16.36 13.91
C GLU A 156 18.54 -17.26 13.68
N ASN A 157 17.97 -17.81 14.75
CA ASN A 157 16.78 -18.69 14.68
C ASN A 157 15.57 -18.00 14.03
N MET A 158 15.35 -16.71 14.32
CA MET A 158 14.28 -15.93 13.71
C MET A 158 14.54 -15.66 12.22
N LEU A 159 15.79 -15.37 11.85
CA LEU A 159 16.18 -15.21 10.44
C LEU A 159 15.97 -16.53 9.70
N GLU A 160 16.41 -17.68 10.23
CA GLU A 160 16.18 -19.01 9.64
C GLU A 160 14.69 -19.30 9.42
N MET A 161 13.83 -19.04 10.43
CA MET A 161 12.38 -19.18 10.29
C MET A 161 11.82 -18.31 9.14
N PHE A 162 12.34 -17.08 8.94
CA PHE A 162 11.95 -16.27 7.79
C PHE A 162 12.53 -16.79 6.48
N GLN A 163 13.76 -17.32 6.46
CA GLN A 163 14.40 -17.92 5.28
C GLN A 163 13.56 -19.09 4.75
N GLU A 164 13.14 -20.01 5.61
CA GLU A 164 12.30 -21.14 5.22
C GLU A 164 10.98 -20.72 4.55
N ARG A 165 10.39 -19.61 5.01
CA ARG A 165 9.14 -19.04 4.47
C ARG A 165 9.33 -18.24 3.17
N THR A 166 10.55 -17.89 2.79
CA THR A 166 10.83 -17.21 1.52
C THR A 166 11.07 -18.20 0.39
N LEU A 167 10.65 -17.83 -0.84
CA LEU A 167 10.91 -18.64 -2.04
C LEU A 167 12.40 -18.75 -2.36
N LEU A 168 13.20 -17.74 -2.02
CA LEU A 168 14.65 -17.72 -2.25
C LEU A 168 15.46 -18.46 -1.19
N LYS A 169 14.82 -19.01 -0.15
CA LYS A 169 15.46 -19.71 0.98
C LYS A 169 16.60 -18.91 1.62
N ARG A 170 16.43 -17.57 1.64
CA ARG A 170 17.37 -16.61 2.23
C ARG A 170 16.63 -15.32 2.61
N THR A 171 17.18 -14.60 3.59
CA THR A 171 16.76 -13.25 3.94
C THR A 171 17.37 -12.25 2.95
N GLY A 172 16.74 -11.10 2.77
CA GLY A 172 17.29 -10.04 1.92
C GLY A 172 18.53 -9.40 2.57
N ASP A 173 19.48 -8.97 1.76
CA ASP A 173 20.58 -8.12 2.22
C ASP A 173 20.23 -6.64 1.96
N PRO A 174 20.35 -5.72 2.95
CA PRO A 174 20.09 -4.30 2.74
C PRO A 174 20.84 -3.67 1.56
N ARG A 175 22.00 -4.23 1.17
CA ARG A 175 22.83 -3.77 0.05
C ARG A 175 22.26 -4.13 -1.33
N GLU A 176 21.37 -5.13 -1.42
CA GLU A 176 20.73 -5.53 -2.68
C GLU A 176 19.72 -4.50 -3.20
N ARG A 177 19.23 -3.60 -2.33
CA ARG A 177 18.18 -2.63 -2.66
C ARG A 177 18.59 -1.49 -3.58
N PHE A 178 19.89 -1.27 -3.80
CA PHE A 178 20.39 -0.12 -4.56
C PHE A 178 20.83 -0.44 -6.00
N ARG A 179 20.65 -1.67 -6.48
CA ARG A 179 20.92 -2.03 -7.89
C ARG A 179 19.80 -1.57 -8.84
N TYR A 180 19.70 -0.25 -9.03
CA TYR A 180 18.88 0.35 -10.09
C TYR A 180 19.70 0.79 -11.32
N GLU A 181 21.04 0.70 -11.27
CA GLU A 181 21.94 1.21 -12.32
C GLU A 181 22.21 0.22 -13.47
N GLU A 182 21.79 -1.05 -13.36
CA GLU A 182 22.04 -2.10 -14.38
C GLU A 182 20.88 -2.26 -15.40
N ILE A 183 20.03 -1.25 -15.57
CA ILE A 183 19.02 -1.19 -16.64
C ILE A 183 19.14 0.14 -17.40
N GLN A 184 20.05 0.13 -18.38
CA GLN A 184 20.10 1.02 -19.54
C GLN A 184 19.81 0.18 -20.79
#